data_AF-A0A2N2NFU2-F1
#
_entry.id   AF-A0A2N2NFU2-F1
#
_cell.length_a   1.000
_cell.length_b   1.000
_cell.length_c   1.000
_cell.angle_alpha   90.00
_cell.angle_beta   90.00
_cell.angle_gamma   90.00
#
_symmetry.space_group_name_H-M   'P 1'
#
loop_
_entity.id
_entity.type
_entity.pdbx_description
1 polymer ?
#
loop_
_entity_poly.entity_id
_entity_poly.type
_entity_poly.pdbx_seq_one_letter_code
_entity_poly.pdbx_strand_id
1 'polypeptide(L)' 'MNNHRIFKMKFSGVYPLYMQKAERKNRTKEEVDQIICWLTGYDLVEL' A
#
# COMPACT_ATOMS: atom_id res chain seq x y z
N MET A 1 -24.58 -11.19 3.30
CA MET A 1 -23.50 -11.34 2.30
C MET A 1 -22.54 -10.17 2.47
N ASN A 2 -21.35 -10.41 3.02
CA ASN A 2 -20.36 -9.39 3.24
C ASN A 2 -19.82 -8.90 1.90
N ASN A 3 -20.40 -7.82 1.38
CA ASN A 3 -19.93 -7.10 0.21
C ASN A 3 -18.62 -6.41 0.56
N HIS A 4 -17.53 -7.19 0.66
CA HIS A 4 -16.18 -6.68 0.87
C HIS A 4 -15.72 -5.96 -0.42
N ARG A 5 -16.28 -4.77 -0.68
CA ARG A 5 -15.88 -3.84 -1.75
C ARG A 5 -14.37 -3.56 -1.69
N ILE A 6 -13.79 -3.71 -0.50
CA ILE A 6 -12.35 -3.65 -0.23
C ILE A 6 -11.56 -4.59 -1.14
N PHE A 7 -12.01 -5.83 -1.39
CA PHE A 7 -11.30 -6.76 -2.29
C PHE A 7 -11.50 -6.45 -3.78
N LYS A 8 -12.48 -5.61 -4.14
CA LYS A 8 -12.69 -5.14 -5.51
C LYS A 8 -11.98 -3.81 -5.81
N MET A 9 -11.42 -3.14 -4.79
CA MET A 9 -10.69 -1.90 -5.02
C MET A 9 -9.35 -2.20 -5.66
N LYS A 10 -9.03 -1.46 -6.73
CA LYS A 10 -7.71 -1.51 -7.35
C LYS A 10 -6.68 -0.98 -6.36
N PHE A 11 -5.59 -1.73 -6.19
CA PHE A 11 -4.47 -1.32 -5.34
C PHE A 11 -3.91 0.06 -5.73
N SER A 12 -3.93 0.39 -7.03
CA SER A 12 -3.52 1.70 -7.56
C SER A 12 -4.32 2.88 -7.02
N GLY A 13 -5.56 2.67 -6.55
CA GLY A 13 -6.35 3.72 -5.89
C GLY A 13 -6.05 3.87 -4.40
N VAL A 14 -5.47 2.84 -3.77
CA VAL A 14 -5.20 2.79 -2.33
C VAL A 14 -3.75 3.19 -2.03
N TYR A 15 -2.80 2.82 -2.89
CA TYR A 15 -1.38 3.13 -2.74
C TYR A 15 -1.08 4.64 -2.53
N PRO A 16 -1.69 5.58 -3.28
CA PRO A 16 -1.48 7.02 -3.04
C PRO A 16 -1.95 7.47 -1.66
N LEU A 17 -2.92 6.78 -1.05
CA LEU A 17 -3.41 7.09 0.29
C LEU A 17 -2.41 6.64 1.38
N TYR A 18 -1.63 5.59 1.11
CA TYR A 18 -0.52 5.19 1.99
C TYR A 18 0.63 6.18 1.91
N MET A 19 0.99 6.65 0.71
CA MET A 19 1.99 7.71 0.52
C MET A 19 1.62 8.97 1.31
N GLN A 20 0.40 9.48 1.17
CA GLN A 20 -0.06 10.67 1.90
C GLN A 20 -0.02 10.49 3.43
N LYS A 21 -0.31 9.28 3.93
CA LYS A 21 -0.21 8.98 5.36
C LYS A 21 1.25 8.90 5.84
N ALA A 22 2.14 8.39 4.99
CA ALA A 22 3.56 8.32 5.28
C ALA A 22 4.19 9.72 5.33
N GLU A 23 3.90 10.57 4.35
CA GLU A 23 4.34 11.98 4.34
C GLU A 23 3.90 12.72 5.60
N ARG A 24 2.64 12.56 6.02
CA ARG A 24 2.13 13.14 7.28
C ARG A 24 2.84 12.65 8.53
N LYS A 25 3.49 11.49 8.47
CA LYS A 25 4.26 10.88 9.57
C LYS A 25 5.77 11.05 9.40
N ASN A 26 6.23 11.91 8.47
CA ASN A 26 7.65 12.05 8.10
C ASN A 26 8.30 10.73 7.71
N ARG A 27 7.54 9.86 7.05
CA ARG A 27 8.02 8.59 6.49
C ARG A 27 8.15 8.71 4.98
N THR A 28 9.05 7.92 4.42
CA THR A 28 9.33 7.97 2.99
C THR A 28 8.58 6.89 2.23
N LYS A 29 8.60 7.01 0.89
CA LYS A 29 7.99 6.02 0.00
C LYS A 29 8.63 4.65 0.18
N GLU A 30 9.95 4.62 0.34
CA GLU A 30 10.75 3.42 0.47
C GLU A 30 10.38 2.62 1.72
N GLU A 31 10.08 3.29 2.84
CA GLU A 31 9.60 2.62 4.06
C GLU A 31 8.23 1.97 3.86
N VAL A 32 7.32 2.65 3.15
CA VAL A 32 6.00 2.09 2.84
C VAL A 32 6.13 0.87 1.94
N ASP A 33 6.99 0.97 0.92
CA ASP A 33 7.25 -0.14 0.01
C ASP A 33 7.89 -1.32 0.72
N GLN A 34 8.87 -1.09 1.61
CA GLN A 34 9.46 -2.13 2.45
C GLN A 34 8.42 -2.82 3.35
N ILE A 35 7.53 -2.06 3.98
CA ILE A 35 6.47 -2.62 4.82
C ILE A 35 5.48 -3.44 3.99
N ILE A 36 5.10 -2.95 2.80
CA ILE A 36 4.21 -3.68 1.89
C ILE A 36 4.88 -4.97 1.44
N CYS A 37 6.15 -4.93 1.04
CA CYS A 37 6.93 -6.10 0.67
C CYS A 37 7.01 -7.12 1.82
N TRP A 38 7.28 -6.66 3.05
CA TRP A 38 7.30 -7.53 4.23
C TRP A 38 5.94 -8.17 4.55
N LEU A 39 4.86 -7.40 4.42
CA LEU A 39 3.50 -7.87 4.75
C LEU A 39 2.91 -8.80 3.68
N THR A 40 3.29 -8.61 2.42
CA THR A 40 2.70 -9.31 1.28
C THR A 40 3.62 -10.35 0.65
N GLY A 41 4.93 -10.29 0.93
CA GLY A 41 5.96 -11.12 0.30
C GLY A 41 6.29 -10.74 -1.13
N TYR A 42 5.73 -9.66 -1.69
CA TYR A 42 6.09 -9.14 -3.01
C TYR A 42 7.43 -8.40 -2.94
N ASP A 43 8.19 -8.46 -4.03
CA ASP A 43 9.40 -7.65 -4.19
C ASP A 43 9.07 -6.35 -4.93
N LEU A 44 9.80 -5.27 -4.59
CA LEU A 44 9.70 -3.94 -5.20
C LEU A 44 9.92 -3.94 -6.73
N VAL A 45 10.40 -5.07 -7.28
CA VAL A 45 10.65 -5.29 -8.71
C VAL A 45 9.37 -5.64 -9.49
N GLU A 46 8.29 -6.07 -8.82
CA GLU A 46 7.06 -6.57 -9.47
C GLU A 46 5.87 -5.60 -9.49
N LEU A 47 6.03 -4.33 -9.07
CA LEU A 47 4.93 -3.37 -8.88
C LEU A 47 5.00 -2.18 -9.85
#